data_AF-T1BL22-F1
#
_entry.id   AF-T1BL22-F1
#
_cell.length_a   1.000
_cell.length_b   1.000
_cell.length_c   1.000
_cell.angle_alpha   90.00
_cell.angle_beta   90.00
_cell.angle_gamma   90.00
#
_symmetry.space_group_name_H-M   'P 1'
#
loop_
_entity.id
_entity.type
_entity.pdbx_description
1 polymer ?
#
loop_
_entity_poly.entity_id
_entity_poly.type
_entity_poly.pdbx_seq_one_letter_code
_entity_poly.pdbx_strand_id
1 'polypeptide(L)'
;MKMKTAFAIGLALLAWFALILQWLILLQVRRAAGLSLSGGVGNFFSYFTVLTNLLVALTLSLPLVWPASRAGHLLSAADFRTGVAANIALVGLTYSLLLRALWQPQGAQWLADTLLHDAVPLLYLLLWAWVVPRAVLGWSSALRWTLYPLAYLAVRAAARRLAGPLSVSVHRCRATGLCTRGLECCRRAGGVPADRGGADRVESAQAGNGGEFAMRLERWT
;
A
#
# COMPACT_ATOMS: atom_id res chain seq x y z
N MET A 1 -16.00 29.02 -13.47
CA MET A 1 -16.09 27.60 -13.87
C MET A 1 -14.79 27.05 -14.44
N LYS A 2 -14.13 27.70 -15.42
CA LYS A 2 -12.89 27.20 -16.06
C LYS A 2 -11.74 26.87 -15.09
N MET A 3 -11.48 27.71 -14.08
CA MET A 3 -10.38 27.48 -13.11
C MET A 3 -10.56 26.20 -12.28
N LYS A 4 -11.78 25.90 -11.84
CA LYS A 4 -12.07 24.69 -11.04
C LYS A 4 -11.83 23.42 -11.87
N THR A 5 -12.22 23.45 -13.14
CA THR A 5 -11.99 22.34 -14.07
C THR A 5 -10.50 22.16 -14.36
N ALA A 6 -9.75 23.25 -14.62
CA ALA A 6 -8.32 23.18 -14.85
C ALA A 6 -7.57 22.59 -13.64
N PHE A 7 -7.93 23.03 -12.43
CA PHE A 7 -7.37 22.47 -11.20
C PHE A 7 -7.70 20.98 -11.04
N ALA A 8 -8.95 20.59 -11.28
CA ALA A 8 -9.37 19.20 -11.21
C ALA A 8 -8.62 18.31 -12.22
N ILE A 9 -8.39 18.79 -13.44
CA ILE A 9 -7.58 18.10 -14.45
C ILE A 9 -6.14 17.95 -13.98
N GLY A 10 -5.51 19.03 -13.51
CA GLY A 10 -4.14 18.99 -13.00
C GLY A 10 -3.98 17.99 -11.85
N LEU A 11 -4.92 18.00 -10.90
CA LEU A 11 -4.94 17.03 -9.80
C LEU A 11 -5.18 15.60 -10.27
N ALA A 12 -6.07 15.38 -11.24
CA ALA A 12 -6.30 14.05 -11.81
C ALA A 12 -5.03 13.51 -12.47
N LEU A 13 -4.33 14.33 -13.25
CA LEU A 13 -3.06 13.98 -13.89
C LEU A 13 -1.99 13.65 -12.84
N LEU A 14 -1.90 14.45 -11.78
CA LEU A 14 -0.97 14.21 -10.67
C LEU A 14 -1.26 12.87 -9.96
N ALA A 15 -2.53 12.57 -9.69
CA ALA A 15 -2.95 11.33 -9.06
C ALA A 15 -2.64 10.10 -9.95
N TRP A 16 -2.96 10.18 -11.25
CA TRP A 16 -2.59 9.13 -12.20
C TRP A 16 -1.09 8.94 -12.32
N PHE A 17 -0.33 10.03 -12.39
CA PHE A 17 1.13 9.98 -12.42
C PHE A 17 1.70 9.28 -11.19
N ALA A 18 1.24 9.65 -9.98
CA ALA A 18 1.67 9.03 -8.73
C ALA A 18 1.37 7.52 -8.68
N LEU A 19 0.17 7.12 -9.12
CA LEU A 19 -0.24 5.71 -9.19
C LEU A 19 0.60 4.90 -10.18
N ILE A 20 0.84 5.47 -11.38
CA ILE A 20 1.68 4.83 -12.40
C ILE A 20 3.12 4.70 -11.91
N LEU A 21 3.66 5.76 -11.30
CA LEU A 21 5.02 5.74 -10.75
C LEU A 21 5.15 4.64 -9.68
N GLN A 22 4.21 4.57 -8.74
CA GLN A 22 4.19 3.54 -7.70
C GLN A 22 4.07 2.12 -8.30
N TRP A 23 3.26 1.95 -9.34
CA TRP A 23 3.11 0.68 -10.05
C TRP A 23 4.43 0.25 -10.72
N LEU A 24 5.09 1.17 -11.42
CA LEU A 24 6.37 0.89 -12.09
C LEU A 24 7.48 0.52 -11.10
N ILE A 25 7.57 1.25 -9.98
CA ILE A 25 8.49 0.94 -8.88
C ILE A 25 8.23 -0.47 -8.34
N LEU A 26 6.97 -0.82 -8.08
CA LEU A 26 6.61 -2.15 -7.60
C LEU A 26 7.04 -3.25 -8.58
N LEU A 27 6.81 -3.05 -9.88
CA LEU A 27 7.23 -4.02 -10.89
C LEU A 27 8.76 -4.16 -10.95
N GLN A 28 9.51 -3.06 -10.84
CA GLN A 28 10.97 -3.08 -10.80
C GLN A 28 11.49 -3.88 -9.61
N VAL A 29 10.96 -3.60 -8.41
CA VAL A 29 11.33 -4.31 -7.18
C VAL A 29 11.02 -5.80 -7.26
N ARG A 30 9.84 -6.18 -7.76
CA ARG A 30 9.47 -7.61 -7.92
C ARG A 30 10.34 -8.32 -8.94
N ARG A 31 10.67 -7.67 -10.06
CA ARG A 31 11.58 -8.23 -11.08
C ARG A 31 12.96 -8.48 -10.50
N ALA A 32 13.50 -7.52 -9.74
CA ALA A 32 14.80 -7.68 -9.07
C ALA A 32 14.80 -8.83 -8.05
N ALA A 33 13.65 -9.08 -7.40
CA ALA A 33 13.47 -10.18 -6.46
C ALA A 33 13.11 -11.54 -7.13
N GLY A 34 13.03 -11.61 -8.47
CA GLY A 34 12.64 -12.84 -9.18
C GLY A 34 11.18 -13.28 -8.95
N LEU A 35 10.32 -12.37 -8.48
CA LEU A 35 8.92 -12.67 -8.15
C LEU A 35 8.00 -12.52 -9.36
N SER A 36 6.86 -13.23 -9.32
CA SER A 36 5.84 -13.15 -10.36
C SER A 36 5.26 -11.73 -10.50
N LEU A 37 5.08 -11.29 -11.76
CA LEU A 37 4.49 -10.00 -12.11
C LEU A 37 2.97 -9.98 -11.84
N SER A 38 2.29 -11.11 -12.05
CA SER A 38 0.86 -11.26 -11.75
C SER A 38 0.56 -11.07 -10.26
N GLY A 39 1.42 -11.58 -9.38
CA GLY A 39 1.34 -11.31 -7.94
C GLY A 39 1.54 -9.83 -7.59
N GLY A 40 2.21 -9.05 -8.47
CA GLY A 40 2.36 -7.61 -8.32
C GLY A 40 1.04 -6.87 -8.42
N VAL A 41 0.14 -7.28 -9.33
CA VAL A 41 -1.20 -6.71 -9.46
C VAL A 41 -1.99 -6.88 -8.16
N GLY A 42 -2.06 -8.11 -7.66
CA GLY A 42 -2.75 -8.41 -6.40
C GLY A 42 -2.19 -7.63 -5.21
N ASN A 43 -0.86 -7.47 -5.15
CA ASN A 43 -0.22 -6.67 -4.10
C ASN A 43 -0.58 -5.18 -4.23
N PHE A 44 -0.50 -4.60 -5.42
CA PHE A 44 -0.78 -3.18 -5.64
C PHE A 44 -2.20 -2.77 -5.22
N PHE A 45 -3.20 -3.56 -5.63
CA PHE A 45 -4.60 -3.31 -5.27
C PHE A 45 -4.95 -3.74 -3.84
N SER A 46 -4.00 -4.36 -3.12
CA SER A 46 -4.19 -4.70 -1.71
C SER A 46 -3.95 -3.52 -0.77
N TYR A 47 -3.39 -2.40 -1.23
CA TYR A 47 -3.11 -1.24 -0.38
C TYR A 47 -4.26 -0.25 -0.37
N PHE A 48 -4.73 0.10 0.84
CA PHE A 48 -5.77 1.11 1.05
C PHE A 48 -5.42 2.47 0.40
N THR A 49 -4.16 2.92 0.51
CA THR A 49 -3.68 4.15 -0.10
C THR A 49 -3.86 4.13 -1.62
N VAL A 50 -3.52 3.02 -2.28
CA VAL A 50 -3.64 2.86 -3.73
C VAL A 50 -5.10 2.92 -4.15
N LEU A 51 -5.98 2.17 -3.48
CA LEU A 51 -7.41 2.16 -3.78
C LEU A 51 -8.05 3.55 -3.60
N THR A 52 -7.67 4.27 -2.54
CA THR A 52 -8.22 5.61 -2.25
C THR A 52 -7.70 6.66 -3.24
N ASN A 53 -6.42 6.62 -3.61
CA ASN A 53 -5.87 7.51 -4.65
C ASN A 53 -6.46 7.20 -6.04
N LEU A 54 -6.73 5.93 -6.33
CA LEU A 54 -7.43 5.54 -7.55
C LEU A 54 -8.86 6.07 -7.56
N LEU A 55 -9.58 6.00 -6.44
CA LEU A 55 -10.89 6.63 -6.30
C LEU A 55 -10.82 8.14 -6.54
N VAL A 56 -9.81 8.84 -6.01
CA VAL A 56 -9.58 10.27 -6.31
C VAL A 56 -9.40 10.49 -7.81
N ALA A 57 -8.49 9.75 -8.45
CA ALA A 57 -8.22 9.88 -9.88
C ALA A 57 -9.48 9.64 -10.72
N LEU A 58 -10.25 8.59 -10.44
CA LEU A 58 -11.50 8.27 -11.12
C LEU A 58 -12.58 9.33 -10.87
N THR A 59 -12.71 9.81 -9.63
CA THR A 59 -13.69 10.83 -9.24
C THR A 59 -13.49 12.14 -10.01
N LEU A 60 -12.23 12.46 -10.34
CA LEU A 60 -11.89 13.65 -11.10
C LEU A 60 -11.97 13.43 -12.62
N SER A 61 -11.57 12.25 -13.12
CA SER A 61 -11.51 11.96 -14.56
C SER A 61 -12.84 11.56 -15.17
N LEU A 62 -13.61 10.64 -14.56
CA LEU A 62 -14.79 10.05 -15.19
C LEU A 62 -15.90 11.06 -15.48
N PRO A 63 -16.21 12.02 -14.60
CA PRO A 63 -17.16 13.09 -14.92
C PRO A 63 -16.76 13.96 -16.13
N LEU A 64 -15.46 14.08 -16.41
CA LEU A 64 -14.94 14.87 -17.53
C LEU A 64 -14.98 14.08 -18.84
N VAL A 65 -14.69 12.78 -18.79
CA VAL A 65 -14.62 11.91 -19.98
C VAL A 65 -16.00 11.35 -20.37
N TRP A 66 -16.79 10.93 -19.38
CA TRP A 66 -18.11 10.32 -19.58
C TRP A 66 -19.20 10.96 -18.70
N PRO A 67 -19.54 12.24 -18.94
CA PRO A 67 -20.49 13.00 -18.11
C PRO A 67 -21.90 12.39 -18.08
N ALA A 68 -22.36 11.80 -19.19
CA ALA A 68 -23.70 11.21 -19.31
C ALA A 68 -23.80 9.78 -18.71
N SER A 69 -22.69 9.19 -18.26
CA SER A 69 -22.69 7.84 -17.70
C SER A 69 -23.18 7.83 -16.25
N ARG A 70 -23.80 6.73 -15.82
CA ARG A 70 -24.19 6.53 -14.41
C ARG A 70 -23.00 6.72 -13.46
N ALA A 71 -21.81 6.28 -13.87
CA ALA A 71 -20.58 6.45 -13.10
C ALA A 71 -20.16 7.93 -13.00
N GLY A 72 -20.20 8.68 -14.10
CA GLY A 72 -19.92 10.11 -14.13
C GLY A 72 -20.85 10.92 -13.22
N HIS A 73 -22.15 10.58 -13.21
CA HIS A 73 -23.13 11.18 -12.30
C HIS A 73 -22.85 10.83 -10.83
N LEU A 74 -22.63 9.55 -10.51
CA LEU A 74 -22.36 9.07 -9.16
C LEU A 74 -21.08 9.70 -8.57
N LEU A 75 -19.99 9.73 -9.35
CA LEU A 75 -18.70 10.30 -8.95
C LEU A 75 -18.74 11.83 -8.86
N SER A 76 -19.70 12.47 -9.52
CA SER A 76 -19.93 13.91 -9.38
C SER A 76 -20.76 14.28 -8.16
N ALA A 77 -21.44 13.31 -7.54
CA ALA A 77 -22.31 13.56 -6.41
C ALA A 77 -21.54 14.11 -5.20
N ALA A 78 -22.10 15.11 -4.54
CA ALA A 78 -21.48 15.76 -3.37
C ALA A 78 -21.21 14.76 -2.23
N ASP A 79 -22.13 13.80 -2.00
CA ASP A 79 -21.96 12.74 -1.00
C ASP A 79 -20.74 11.87 -1.32
N PHE A 80 -20.58 11.43 -2.58
CA PHE A 80 -19.46 10.59 -3.01
C PHE A 80 -18.12 11.32 -2.87
N ARG A 81 -18.05 12.57 -3.37
CA ARG A 81 -16.82 13.40 -3.24
C ARG A 81 -16.44 13.64 -1.79
N THR A 82 -17.42 13.76 -0.90
CA THR A 82 -17.15 13.92 0.53
C THR A 82 -16.67 12.63 1.17
N GLY A 83 -17.21 11.49 0.75
CA GLY A 83 -16.71 10.18 1.13
C GLY A 83 -15.25 9.96 0.74
N VAL A 84 -14.90 10.30 -0.50
CA VAL A 84 -13.52 10.26 -0.98
C VAL A 84 -12.65 11.24 -0.19
N ALA A 85 -13.14 12.45 0.11
CA ALA A 85 -12.42 13.43 0.92
C ALA A 85 -12.11 12.92 2.34
N ALA A 86 -13.08 12.30 3.01
CA ALA A 86 -12.87 11.74 4.34
C ALA A 86 -11.82 10.62 4.33
N ASN A 87 -11.85 9.76 3.32
CA ASN A 87 -10.91 8.64 3.20
C ASN A 87 -9.51 9.08 2.78
N ILE A 88 -9.39 10.05 1.88
CA ILE A 88 -8.07 10.58 1.51
C ILE A 88 -7.45 11.40 2.65
N ALA A 89 -8.26 12.08 3.47
CA ALA A 89 -7.79 12.67 4.72
C ALA A 89 -7.26 11.61 5.68
N LEU A 90 -7.99 10.49 5.84
CA LEU A 90 -7.53 9.37 6.67
C LEU A 90 -6.17 8.83 6.19
N VAL A 91 -5.96 8.70 4.87
CA VAL A 91 -4.67 8.30 4.29
C VAL A 91 -3.55 9.27 4.70
N GLY A 92 -3.73 10.57 4.44
CA GLY A 92 -2.69 11.58 4.75
C GLY A 92 -2.40 11.71 6.25
N LEU A 93 -3.43 11.62 7.09
CA LEU A 93 -3.30 11.64 8.56
C LEU A 93 -2.57 10.40 9.06
N THR A 94 -2.98 9.21 8.60
CA THR A 94 -2.35 7.95 9.01
C THR A 94 -0.88 7.96 8.62
N TYR A 95 -0.56 8.44 7.42
CA TYR A 95 0.82 8.55 6.98
C TYR A 95 1.64 9.50 7.85
N SER A 96 1.13 10.72 8.07
CA SER A 96 1.82 11.76 8.82
C SER A 96 2.05 11.38 10.28
N LEU A 97 1.08 10.71 10.90
CA LEU A 97 1.13 10.37 12.33
C LEU A 97 1.83 9.03 12.61
N LEU A 98 1.68 8.03 11.74
CA LEU A 98 2.18 6.68 12.00
C LEU A 98 3.36 6.33 11.11
N LEU A 99 3.26 6.49 9.79
CA LEU A 99 4.24 5.92 8.86
C LEU A 99 5.48 6.79 8.66
N ARG A 100 5.34 8.12 8.71
CA ARG A 100 6.45 9.06 8.41
C ARG A 100 7.68 8.86 9.31
N ALA A 101 7.48 8.43 10.55
CA ALA A 101 8.58 8.13 11.47
C ALA A 101 9.23 6.75 11.19
N LEU A 102 8.52 5.83 10.55
CA LEU A 102 8.92 4.43 10.37
C LEU A 102 9.52 4.15 8.99
N TRP A 103 9.21 4.98 7.99
CA TRP A 103 9.53 4.75 6.59
C TRP A 103 10.24 5.97 5.99
N GLN A 104 11.46 5.78 5.50
CA GLN A 104 12.31 6.82 4.92
C GLN A 104 12.72 6.43 3.49
N PRO A 105 11.80 6.50 2.52
CA PRO A 105 12.09 6.15 1.14
C PRO A 105 13.08 7.15 0.52
N GLN A 106 13.82 6.70 -0.47
CA GLN A 106 14.82 7.51 -1.19
C GLN A 106 14.52 7.52 -2.70
N GLY A 107 14.97 8.57 -3.39
CA GLY A 107 14.86 8.69 -4.85
C GLY A 107 13.42 8.65 -5.36
N ALA A 108 13.15 7.81 -6.37
CA ALA A 108 11.83 7.72 -6.99
C ALA A 108 10.72 7.22 -6.03
N GLN A 109 11.09 6.39 -5.04
CA GLN A 109 10.14 5.93 -4.01
C GLN A 109 9.67 7.08 -3.13
N TRP A 110 10.58 7.99 -2.78
CA TRP A 110 10.23 9.19 -2.00
C TRP A 110 9.23 10.06 -2.74
N LEU A 111 9.44 10.25 -4.04
CA LEU A 111 8.51 11.03 -4.86
C LEU A 111 7.13 10.38 -4.91
N ALA A 112 7.04 9.08 -5.19
CA ALA A 112 5.77 8.37 -5.22
C ALA A 112 5.05 8.44 -3.87
N ASP A 113 5.78 8.23 -2.79
CA ASP A 113 5.25 8.24 -1.42
C ASP A 113 4.72 9.63 -1.04
N THR A 114 5.50 10.69 -1.30
CA THR A 114 5.10 12.08 -1.05
C THR A 114 3.87 12.46 -1.88
N LEU A 115 3.80 12.04 -3.15
CA LEU A 115 2.66 12.36 -4.00
C LEU A 115 1.37 11.68 -3.52
N LEU A 116 1.43 10.39 -3.15
CA LEU A 116 0.26 9.61 -2.75
C LEU A 116 -0.25 9.93 -1.34
N HIS A 117 0.64 10.39 -0.43
CA HIS A 117 0.30 10.60 0.97
C HIS A 117 0.23 12.07 1.39
N ASP A 118 0.87 12.99 0.66
CA ASP A 118 0.85 14.42 0.98
C ASP A 118 0.18 15.25 -0.13
N ALA A 119 0.74 15.23 -1.35
CA ALA A 119 0.32 16.15 -2.41
C ALA A 119 -1.13 15.91 -2.87
N VAL A 120 -1.46 14.68 -3.26
CA VAL A 120 -2.82 14.34 -3.71
C VAL A 120 -3.85 14.52 -2.59
N PRO A 121 -3.63 14.02 -1.35
CA PRO A 121 -4.55 14.26 -0.24
C PRO A 121 -4.82 15.74 0.04
N LEU A 122 -3.78 16.56 0.16
CA LEU A 122 -3.94 17.99 0.45
C LEU A 122 -4.69 18.71 -0.68
N LEU A 123 -4.26 18.51 -1.92
CA LEU A 123 -4.88 19.17 -3.08
C LEU A 123 -6.34 18.73 -3.29
N TYR A 124 -6.66 17.45 -3.03
CA TYR A 124 -8.03 16.97 -3.13
C TYR A 124 -8.92 17.59 -2.06
N LEU A 125 -8.45 17.70 -0.82
CA LEU A 125 -9.19 18.35 0.26
C LEU A 125 -9.45 19.82 -0.03
N LEU A 126 -8.46 20.54 -0.59
CA LEU A 126 -8.64 21.92 -1.03
C LEU A 126 -9.68 22.04 -2.14
N LEU A 127 -9.63 21.17 -3.15
CA LEU A 127 -10.62 21.14 -4.23
C LEU A 127 -12.01 20.83 -3.70
N TRP A 128 -12.14 19.83 -2.83
CA TRP A 128 -13.39 19.43 -2.21
C TRP A 128 -14.00 20.60 -1.44
N ALA A 129 -13.21 21.29 -0.60
CA ALA A 129 -13.65 22.45 0.17
C ALA A 129 -14.10 23.62 -0.73
N TRP A 130 -13.56 23.74 -1.94
CA TRP A 130 -13.92 24.79 -2.90
C TRP A 130 -15.13 24.44 -3.79
N VAL A 131 -15.42 23.15 -3.99
CA VAL A 131 -16.44 22.66 -4.91
C VAL A 131 -17.73 22.24 -4.19
N VAL A 132 -17.63 21.62 -3.01
CA VAL A 132 -18.78 21.04 -2.31
C VAL A 132 -19.36 22.05 -1.30
N PRO A 133 -20.62 22.49 -1.46
CA PRO A 133 -21.29 23.36 -0.50
C PRO A 133 -21.51 22.63 0.84
N ARG A 134 -21.07 23.23 1.96
CA ARG A 134 -21.16 22.63 3.30
C ARG A 134 -22.60 22.36 3.77
N ALA A 135 -23.58 23.09 3.22
CA ALA A 135 -24.99 22.96 3.57
C ALA A 135 -25.63 21.60 3.22
N VAL A 136 -24.96 20.79 2.38
CA VAL A 136 -25.46 19.48 1.91
C VAL A 136 -24.95 18.31 2.78
N LEU A 137 -24.10 18.59 3.77
CA LEU A 137 -23.37 17.55 4.50
C LEU A 137 -24.00 17.23 5.85
N GLY A 138 -24.74 16.13 5.91
CA GLY A 138 -25.13 15.52 7.18
C GLY A 138 -24.02 14.64 7.75
N TRP A 139 -23.86 14.64 9.07
CA TRP A 139 -22.95 13.74 9.81
C TRP A 139 -23.15 12.26 9.46
N SER A 140 -24.38 11.88 9.10
CA SER A 140 -24.71 10.53 8.64
C SER A 140 -23.99 10.13 7.35
N SER A 141 -23.64 11.07 6.47
CA SER A 141 -22.84 10.79 5.27
C SER A 141 -21.42 10.38 5.65
N ALA A 142 -20.76 11.17 6.50
CA ALA A 142 -19.42 10.85 6.99
C ALA A 142 -19.37 9.47 7.67
N LEU A 143 -20.37 9.16 8.51
CA LEU A 143 -20.48 7.85 9.17
C LEU A 143 -20.75 6.69 8.19
N ARG A 144 -21.52 6.90 7.12
CA ARG A 144 -21.66 5.86 6.07
C ARG A 144 -20.33 5.59 5.39
N TRP A 145 -19.53 6.62 5.17
CA TRP A 145 -18.24 6.48 4.49
C TRP A 145 -17.14 5.86 5.34
N THR A 146 -17.32 5.74 6.67
CA THR A 146 -16.44 4.87 7.50
C THR A 146 -16.64 3.39 7.22
N LEU A 147 -17.74 2.99 6.55
CA LEU A 147 -17.92 1.60 6.12
C LEU A 147 -16.84 1.18 5.11
N TYR A 148 -16.33 2.09 4.28
CA TYR A 148 -15.28 1.78 3.31
C TYR A 148 -13.97 1.29 3.95
N PRO A 149 -13.33 2.01 4.89
CA PRO A 149 -12.12 1.53 5.55
C PRO A 149 -12.41 0.29 6.42
N LEU A 150 -13.59 0.19 7.05
CA LEU A 150 -13.98 -1.01 7.80
C LEU A 150 -14.11 -2.25 6.90
N ALA A 151 -14.71 -2.11 5.72
CA ALA A 151 -14.82 -3.18 4.74
C ALA A 151 -13.44 -3.62 4.25
N TYR A 152 -12.54 -2.66 3.98
CA TYR A 152 -11.15 -2.97 3.64
C TYR A 152 -10.46 -3.77 4.76
N LEU A 153 -10.58 -3.34 6.02
CA LEU A 153 -10.01 -4.04 7.17
C LEU A 153 -10.59 -5.46 7.30
N ALA A 154 -11.90 -5.62 7.10
CA ALA A 154 -12.56 -6.93 7.14
C ALA A 154 -12.02 -7.87 6.05
N VAL A 155 -11.87 -7.38 4.81
CA VAL A 155 -11.29 -8.15 3.71
C VAL A 155 -9.85 -8.56 4.02
N ARG A 156 -9.02 -7.64 4.52
CA ARG A 156 -7.62 -7.96 4.89
C ARG A 156 -7.54 -8.94 6.06
N ALA A 157 -8.42 -8.81 7.05
CA ALA A 157 -8.51 -9.75 8.16
C ALA A 157 -8.95 -11.14 7.71
N ALA A 158 -9.93 -11.23 6.81
CA ALA A 158 -10.37 -12.49 6.22
C ALA A 158 -9.26 -13.14 5.36
N ALA A 159 -8.59 -12.35 4.52
CA ALA A 159 -7.46 -12.83 3.71
C ALA A 159 -6.34 -13.41 4.59
N ARG A 160 -6.00 -12.75 5.72
CA ARG A 160 -5.03 -13.27 6.70
C ARG A 160 -5.47 -14.58 7.33
N ARG A 161 -6.76 -14.76 7.62
CA ARG A 161 -7.29 -16.02 8.16
C ARG A 161 -7.18 -17.16 7.15
N LEU A 162 -7.44 -16.89 5.87
CA LEU A 162 -7.37 -17.88 4.80
C LEU A 162 -5.93 -18.25 4.42
N ALA A 163 -5.00 -17.30 4.48
CA ALA A 163 -3.57 -17.55 4.25
C ALA A 163 -2.91 -18.35 5.39
N GLY A 164 -3.62 -18.54 6.51
CA GLY A 164 -3.08 -19.11 7.74
C GLY A 164 -2.19 -18.11 8.50
N PRO A 165 -2.01 -18.28 9.82
CA PRO A 165 -0.99 -17.53 10.54
C PRO A 165 0.36 -17.87 9.91
N LEU A 166 1.12 -16.84 9.50
CA LEU A 166 2.54 -16.99 9.19
C LEU A 166 3.15 -17.82 10.31
N SER A 167 3.53 -19.05 10.01
CA SER A 167 4.16 -19.97 10.95
C SER A 167 5.48 -19.33 11.35
N VAL A 168 5.46 -18.61 12.46
CA VAL A 168 6.68 -18.26 13.21
C VAL A 168 7.19 -19.55 13.83
N SER A 169 7.71 -20.44 12.98
CA SER A 169 8.44 -21.64 13.37
C SER A 169 9.92 -21.28 13.56
N VAL A 170 10.19 -20.36 14.49
CA VAL A 170 11.56 -20.15 15.01
C VAL A 170 11.57 -20.19 16.55
N HIS A 171 10.45 -19.93 17.22
CA HIS A 171 10.40 -19.91 18.70
C HIS A 171 10.08 -21.26 19.36
N ARG A 172 9.68 -22.30 18.60
CA ARG A 172 9.34 -23.62 19.17
C ARG A 172 10.53 -24.60 19.26
N CYS A 173 11.76 -24.12 19.11
CA CYS A 173 12.95 -24.90 19.48
C CYS A 173 13.43 -24.62 20.92
N ARG A 174 12.92 -23.58 21.59
CA ARG A 174 13.43 -23.13 22.90
C ARG A 174 12.60 -23.55 24.11
N ALA A 175 11.37 -24.04 23.90
CA ALA A 175 10.41 -24.23 25.00
C ALA A 175 10.38 -25.65 25.61
N THR A 176 10.95 -26.66 24.96
CA THR A 176 10.83 -28.05 25.42
C THR A 176 12.03 -28.59 26.20
N GLY A 177 13.12 -27.84 26.36
CA GLY A 177 14.27 -28.28 27.19
C GLY A 177 14.92 -29.63 26.77
N LEU A 178 14.51 -30.20 25.62
CA LEU A 178 14.88 -31.54 25.15
C LEU A 178 16.02 -31.50 24.13
N CYS A 179 16.88 -30.48 24.19
CA CYS A 179 18.08 -30.39 23.35
C CYS A 179 19.32 -30.71 24.18
N THR A 180 19.38 -31.91 24.76
CA THR A 180 20.57 -32.44 25.43
C THR A 180 21.51 -33.22 24.49
N ARG A 181 21.15 -33.44 23.21
CA ARG A 181 22.02 -34.10 22.23
C ARG A 181 21.92 -33.46 20.84
N GLY A 182 22.70 -32.40 20.65
CA GLY A 182 22.71 -31.49 19.49
C GLY A 182 23.16 -32.05 18.13
N LEU A 183 23.02 -33.35 17.85
CA LEU A 183 23.39 -33.93 16.55
C LEU A 183 22.23 -34.71 15.89
N GLU A 184 21.26 -35.21 16.66
CA GLU A 184 20.17 -36.03 16.12
C GLU A 184 19.06 -35.20 15.47
N CYS A 185 18.90 -33.94 15.88
CA CYS A 185 17.88 -33.04 15.32
C CYS A 185 18.17 -32.64 13.86
N CYS A 186 19.46 -32.49 13.50
CA CYS A 186 19.87 -32.17 12.14
C CYS A 186 19.62 -33.32 11.15
N ARG A 187 19.76 -34.57 11.61
CA ARG A 187 19.65 -35.75 10.72
C ARG A 187 18.22 -36.05 10.28
N ARG A 188 17.20 -35.69 11.08
CA ARG A 188 15.78 -35.86 10.70
C ARG A 188 15.24 -34.73 9.80
N ALA A 189 15.90 -33.57 9.76
CA ALA A 189 15.44 -32.40 8.99
C ALA A 189 15.91 -32.40 7.52
N GLY A 190 16.50 -33.48 7.02
CA GLY A 190 16.90 -33.60 5.61
C GLY A 190 18.03 -32.66 5.16
N GLY A 191 18.74 -32.02 6.09
CA GLY A 191 19.88 -31.16 5.78
C GLY A 191 21.15 -31.96 5.48
N VAL A 192 21.72 -31.75 4.30
CA VAL A 192 23.06 -32.26 3.92
C VAL A 192 24.11 -31.67 4.89
N PRO A 193 25.06 -32.46 5.43
CA PRO A 193 26.08 -31.92 6.32
C PRO A 193 27.07 -31.05 5.53
N ALA A 194 27.28 -29.81 5.99
CA ALA A 194 28.34 -28.96 5.49
C ALA A 194 29.70 -29.44 6.02
N ASP A 195 30.58 -29.80 5.10
CA ASP A 195 32.00 -30.05 5.34
C ASP A 195 32.69 -28.78 5.89
N ARG A 196 33.54 -28.96 6.91
CA ARG A 196 34.22 -27.91 7.69
C ARG A 196 35.42 -27.29 6.97
N GLY A 197 35.40 -27.19 5.64
CA GLY A 197 36.51 -26.66 4.84
C GLY A 197 36.31 -25.28 4.21
N GLY A 198 35.12 -24.67 4.30
CA GLY A 198 34.73 -23.51 3.47
C GLY A 198 34.47 -22.18 4.20
N ALA A 199 34.72 -22.11 5.52
CA ALA A 199 34.31 -20.96 6.34
C ALA A 199 35.02 -19.64 5.97
N ASP A 200 36.23 -19.68 5.41
CA ASP A 200 37.04 -18.47 5.22
C ASP A 200 36.79 -17.75 3.88
N ARG A 201 35.95 -18.29 2.98
CA ARG A 201 35.74 -17.72 1.64
C ARG A 201 34.36 -17.10 1.41
N VAL A 202 33.43 -17.24 2.35
CA VAL A 202 32.05 -16.74 2.20
C VAL A 202 31.84 -15.36 2.84
N GLU A 203 32.69 -14.97 3.80
CA GLU A 203 32.52 -13.73 4.56
C GLU A 203 32.83 -12.45 3.76
N SER A 204 33.49 -12.56 2.61
CA SER A 204 33.79 -11.44 1.72
C SER A 204 32.75 -11.19 0.61
N ALA A 205 31.70 -12.00 0.49
CA ALA A 205 30.72 -11.89 -0.60
C ALA A 205 29.32 -11.38 -0.19
N GLN A 206 29.05 -11.15 1.10
CA GLN A 206 27.72 -10.74 1.59
C GLN A 206 27.60 -9.25 1.99
N ALA A 207 28.61 -8.42 1.68
CA ALA A 207 28.52 -6.97 1.81
C ALA A 207 27.84 -6.29 0.60
N GLY A 208 26.73 -6.84 0.12
CA GLY A 208 26.05 -6.39 -1.10
C GLY A 208 24.54 -6.19 -0.92
N ASN A 209 24.16 -5.16 -0.15
CA ASN A 209 22.97 -4.27 -0.18
C ASN A 209 21.59 -4.73 -0.78
N GLY A 210 21.34 -6.00 -1.06
CA GLY A 210 20.12 -6.48 -1.75
C GLY A 210 19.24 -7.42 -0.91
N GLY A 211 19.84 -8.21 -0.02
CA GLY A 211 19.12 -9.23 0.76
C GLY A 211 18.23 -8.65 1.88
N GLU A 212 18.64 -7.54 2.47
CA GLU A 212 17.86 -6.83 3.51
C GLU A 212 16.57 -6.22 2.95
N PHE A 213 16.57 -5.84 1.66
CA PHE A 213 15.42 -5.23 1.01
C PHE A 213 14.30 -6.24 0.73
N ALA A 214 14.68 -7.47 0.33
CA ALA A 214 13.73 -8.57 0.13
C ALA A 214 13.05 -8.99 1.44
N MET A 215 13.82 -9.10 2.52
CA MET A 215 13.32 -9.51 3.84
C MET A 215 12.38 -8.46 4.48
N ARG A 216 12.52 -7.18 4.10
CA ARG A 216 11.66 -6.09 4.60
C ARG A 216 10.32 -5.99 3.87
N LEU A 217 10.23 -6.47 2.63
CA LEU A 217 9.00 -6.45 1.82
C LEU A 217 8.00 -7.54 2.22
N GLU A 218 8.48 -8.72 2.65
CA GLU A 218 7.60 -9.80 3.15
C GLU A 218 6.87 -9.42 4.45
N ARG A 219 7.39 -8.43 5.19
CA ARG A 219 6.73 -7.91 6.41
C ARG A 219 5.41 -7.17 6.10
N TRP A 220 5.16 -6.80 4.84
CA TRP A 220 4.03 -5.96 4.42
C TRP A 220 3.13 -6.57 3.34
N THR A 221 3.33 -7.84 2.96
CA THR A 221 2.38 -8.61 2.13
C THR A 221 1.46 -9.45 2.99
#